data_AF-A0A946XQW1-F1
#
_entry.id   AF-A0A946XQW1-F1
#
_cell.length_a   1.000
_cell.length_b   1.000
_cell.length_c   1.000
_cell.angle_alpha   90.00
_cell.angle_beta   90.00
_cell.angle_gamma   90.00
#
_symmetry.space_group_name_H-M   'P 1'
#
loop_
_entity.id
_entity.type
_entity.pdbx_description
1 polymer ?
#
loop_
_entity_poly.entity_id
_entity_poly.type
_entity_poly.pdbx_seq_one_letter_code
_entity_poly.pdbx_strand_id
1 'polypeptide(L)'
;MILKRTSMSRRKVLRGAGATLALPLMEAMQVRSLAKNSKIINPPVRAGFFYIPNGVVQTAWHPKNEGSDYELSPTLEPIRPIKDDVTLFT
;
A
#
# COMPACT_ATOMS: atom_id res chain seq x y z
N MET A 1 -4.12 -20.75 22.64
CA MET A 1 -2.71 -20.53 22.25
C MET A 1 -1.85 -20.48 23.51
N ILE A 2 -1.03 -21.50 23.77
CA ILE A 2 -0.18 -21.56 24.98
C ILE A 2 1.07 -20.70 24.73
N LEU A 3 1.22 -19.62 25.48
CA LEU A 3 2.43 -18.77 25.44
C LEU A 3 3.55 -19.48 26.21
N LYS A 4 4.48 -20.09 25.47
CA LYS A 4 5.65 -20.73 26.07
C LYS A 4 6.65 -19.65 26.49
N ARG A 5 6.82 -19.43 27.81
CA ARG A 5 7.78 -18.46 28.34
C ARG A 5 9.19 -19.06 28.28
N THR A 6 9.88 -18.88 27.16
CA THR A 6 11.27 -19.29 27.00
C THR A 6 12.19 -18.32 27.75
N SER A 7 12.64 -18.70 28.94
CA SER A 7 13.68 -17.97 29.66
C SER A 7 15.03 -18.17 28.96
N MET A 8 15.58 -17.11 28.36
CA MET A 8 16.94 -17.14 27.81
C MET A 8 17.95 -16.96 28.94
N SER A 9 18.94 -17.86 29.02
CA SER A 9 19.99 -17.73 30.03
C SER A 9 20.89 -16.53 29.72
N ARG A 10 21.34 -15.80 30.77
CA ARG A 10 22.24 -14.65 30.64
C ARG A 10 23.49 -14.96 29.79
N ARG A 11 24.02 -16.18 29.93
CA ARG A 11 25.16 -16.68 29.13
C ARG A 11 24.84 -16.75 27.63
N LYS A 12 23.63 -17.17 27.24
CA LYS A 12 23.22 -17.20 25.82
C LYS A 12 23.13 -15.79 25.26
N VAL A 13 22.59 -14.84 26.03
CA VAL A 13 22.49 -13.43 25.62
C VAL A 13 23.89 -12.82 25.40
N LEU A 14 24.81 -13.00 26.36
CA LEU A 14 26.17 -12.46 26.25
C LEU A 14 26.97 -13.08 25.08
N ARG A 15 26.76 -14.36 24.77
CA ARG A 15 27.38 -15.00 23.58
C ARG A 15 26.83 -14.48 22.25
N GLY A 16 25.58 -14.01 22.22
CA GLY A 16 24.93 -13.49 21.01
C GLY A 16 25.06 -11.97 20.80
N ALA A 17 25.44 -11.23 21.85
CA ALA A 17 25.48 -9.76 21.84
C ALA A 17 26.46 -9.16 20.81
N GLY A 18 27.57 -9.85 20.52
CA GLY A 18 28.50 -9.42 19.47
C GLY A 18 27.88 -9.49 18.07
N ALA A 19 27.05 -10.50 17.80
CA ALA A 19 26.38 -10.65 16.52
C ALA A 19 25.28 -9.60 16.28
N THR A 20 24.63 -9.11 17.34
CA THR A 20 23.60 -8.06 17.24
C THR A 20 24.17 -6.67 16.95
N LEU A 21 25.46 -6.44 17.23
CA LEU A 21 26.13 -5.18 16.88
C LEU A 21 26.63 -5.17 15.43
N ALA A 22 26.95 -6.35 14.89
CA ALA A 22 27.45 -6.51 13.52
C ALA A 22 26.32 -6.55 12.47
N LEU A 23 25.10 -6.92 12.88
CA LEU A 23 23.95 -7.07 11.98
C LEU A 23 22.94 -5.94 12.23
N PRO A 24 22.54 -5.19 11.20
CA PRO A 24 21.37 -4.33 11.26
C PRO A 24 20.15 -5.15 11.72
N LEU A 25 19.29 -4.56 12.53
CA LEU A 25 18.09 -5.22 13.04
C LEU A 25 17.19 -5.61 11.85
N MET A 26 17.21 -6.88 11.45
CA MET A 26 16.37 -7.37 10.35
C MET A 26 14.90 -7.32 10.79
N GLU A 27 14.03 -6.72 9.97
CA GLU A 27 12.60 -6.61 10.29
C GLU A 27 11.93 -7.97 10.59
N ALA A 28 12.47 -9.07 10.05
CA ALA A 28 12.03 -10.42 10.33
C ALA A 28 12.16 -10.85 11.81
N MET A 29 13.00 -10.17 12.59
CA MET A 29 13.21 -10.41 14.02
C MET A 29 12.28 -9.56 14.90
N GLN A 30 11.45 -8.70 14.32
CA GLN A 30 10.45 -7.97 15.08
C GLN A 30 9.42 -8.95 15.65
N VAL A 31 9.30 -8.96 16.98
CA VAL A 31 8.25 -9.71 17.67
C VAL A 31 6.92 -9.08 17.28
N ARG A 32 6.12 -9.79 16.48
CA ARG A 32 4.79 -9.35 16.00
C ARG A 32 3.85 -8.87 17.11
N SER A 33 4.10 -9.21 18.39
CA SER A 33 3.28 -8.75 19.52
C SER A 33 3.63 -7.37 20.09
N LEU A 34 4.76 -6.76 19.71
CA LEU A 34 5.07 -5.37 20.07
C LEU A 34 4.38 -4.34 19.15
N ALA A 35 3.66 -4.80 18.12
CA ALA A 35 2.76 -3.98 17.30
C ALA A 35 1.47 -3.58 18.05
N LYS A 36 1.51 -3.43 19.38
CA LYS A 36 0.39 -2.89 20.17
C LYS A 36 0.26 -1.37 20.05
N ASN A 37 1.23 -0.71 19.42
CA ASN A 37 1.12 0.65 18.90
C ASN A 37 0.90 0.64 17.38
N SER A 38 -0.01 -0.21 16.89
CA SER A 38 -0.58 0.01 15.56
C SER A 38 -1.37 1.33 15.61
N LYS A 39 -0.67 2.45 15.41
CA LYS A 39 -1.25 3.52 14.60
C LYS A 39 -1.96 2.82 13.44
N ILE A 40 -3.18 3.22 13.13
CA ILE A 40 -3.89 2.74 11.95
C ILE A 40 -2.92 2.95 10.78
N ILE A 41 -2.22 1.88 10.37
CA ILE A 41 -1.31 1.92 9.24
C ILE A 41 -2.27 1.91 8.06
N ASN A 42 -2.59 3.10 7.57
CA ASN A 42 -3.30 3.20 6.30
C ASN A 42 -2.54 2.34 5.28
N PRO A 43 -3.25 1.53 4.48
CA PRO A 43 -2.59 0.74 3.45
C PRO A 43 -1.69 1.65 2.61
N PRO A 44 -0.51 1.18 2.19
CA PRO A 44 0.40 2.00 1.41
C PRO A 44 -0.31 2.45 0.13
N VAL A 45 -0.31 3.76 -0.13
CA VAL A 45 -0.84 4.33 -1.38
C VAL A 45 0.07 3.85 -2.52
N ARG A 46 -0.51 3.17 -3.50
CA ARG A 46 0.21 2.65 -4.68
C ARG A 46 -0.21 3.46 -5.90
N ALA A 47 0.77 3.99 -6.64
CA ALA A 47 0.54 4.69 -7.90
C ALA A 47 0.92 3.78 -9.08
N GLY A 48 0.12 3.81 -10.14
CA GLY A 48 0.41 3.17 -11.42
C GLY A 48 0.26 4.18 -12.55
N PHE A 49 1.16 4.14 -13.53
CA PHE A 49 1.14 5.00 -14.70
C PHE A 49 0.96 4.15 -15.94
N PHE A 50 -0.03 4.48 -16.77
CA PHE A 50 -0.34 3.78 -18.01
C PHE A 50 -0.21 4.77 -19.16
N TYR A 51 0.49 4.37 -20.22
CA TYR A 51 0.67 5.17 -21.43
C TYR A 51 0.29 4.31 -22.64
N ILE A 52 -0.55 4.86 -23.52
CA ILE A 52 -1.03 4.16 -24.71
C ILE A 52 -0.69 5.04 -25.92
N PRO A 53 0.43 4.74 -26.64
CA PRO A 53 1.00 5.66 -27.62
C PRO A 53 0.20 5.81 -28.93
N ASN A 54 -0.63 4.84 -29.31
CA ASN A 54 -1.39 4.84 -30.56
C ASN A 54 -2.59 3.88 -30.49
N GLY A 55 -3.59 4.07 -31.38
CA GLY A 55 -4.66 3.09 -31.61
C GLY A 55 -5.89 3.22 -30.71
N VAL A 56 -6.17 4.43 -30.22
CA VAL A 56 -7.30 4.69 -29.31
C VAL A 56 -8.24 5.73 -29.89
N VAL A 57 -9.54 5.54 -29.67
CA VAL A 57 -10.58 6.49 -30.06
C VAL A 57 -10.66 7.55 -28.96
N GLN A 58 -9.86 8.61 -29.08
CA GLN A 58 -9.78 9.69 -28.07
C GLN A 58 -11.15 10.29 -27.73
N THR A 59 -12.03 10.41 -28.73
CA THR A 59 -13.40 10.92 -28.54
C THR A 59 -14.29 10.01 -27.68
N ALA A 60 -13.94 8.73 -27.52
CA ALA A 60 -14.64 7.80 -26.63
C ALA A 60 -14.09 7.84 -25.19
N TRP A 61 -12.96 8.51 -24.95
CA TRP A 61 -12.33 8.65 -23.62
C TRP A 61 -12.68 9.97 -22.95
N HIS A 62 -12.69 11.06 -23.71
CA HIS A 62 -12.93 12.39 -23.15
C HIS A 62 -14.43 12.63 -22.90
N PRO A 63 -14.81 13.06 -21.69
CA PRO A 63 -16.14 13.60 -21.42
C PRO A 63 -16.46 14.77 -22.35
N LYS A 64 -17.75 15.00 -22.63
CA LYS A 64 -18.20 16.13 -23.47
C LYS A 64 -18.24 17.46 -22.72
N ASN A 65 -18.47 17.39 -21.41
CA ASN A 65 -18.67 18.55 -20.56
C ASN A 65 -17.61 18.56 -19.45
N GLU A 66 -17.25 19.76 -19.00
CA GLU A 66 -16.34 19.99 -17.87
C GLU A 66 -17.11 20.25 -16.56
N GLY A 67 -16.41 20.21 -15.43
CA GLY A 67 -16.99 20.41 -14.09
C GLY A 67 -17.33 19.10 -13.37
N SER A 68 -17.93 19.18 -12.18
CA SER A 68 -18.28 18.00 -11.37
C SER A 68 -19.35 17.11 -12.02
N ASP A 69 -20.21 17.72 -12.82
CA ASP A 69 -21.43 17.09 -13.36
C ASP A 69 -21.22 16.53 -14.77
N TYR A 70 -19.97 16.28 -15.14
CA TYR A 70 -19.64 15.70 -16.45
C TYR A 70 -20.31 14.33 -16.65
N GLU A 71 -20.68 14.05 -17.90
CA GLU A 71 -21.17 12.74 -18.30
C GLU A 71 -19.99 11.82 -18.64
N LEU A 72 -20.00 10.61 -18.08
CA LEU A 72 -19.00 9.59 -18.40
C LEU A 72 -19.09 9.21 -19.87
N SER A 73 -17.94 9.17 -20.55
CA SER A 73 -17.86 8.65 -21.91
C SER A 73 -18.10 7.12 -21.92
N PRO A 74 -18.40 6.52 -23.09
CA PRO A 74 -18.67 5.08 -23.17
C PRO A 74 -17.55 4.19 -22.62
N THR A 75 -16.28 4.62 -22.75
CA THR A 75 -15.15 3.84 -22.21
C THR A 75 -15.00 3.99 -20.70
N LEU A 76 -15.52 5.07 -20.11
CA LEU A 76 -15.48 5.32 -18.67
C LEU A 76 -16.76 4.85 -17.95
N GLU A 77 -17.71 4.25 -18.68
CA GLU A 77 -18.93 3.71 -18.09
C GLU A 77 -18.69 2.72 -16.93
N PRO A 78 -17.68 1.82 -16.97
CA PRO A 78 -17.42 0.88 -15.89
C PRO A 78 -17.01 1.53 -14.56
N ILE A 79 -16.50 2.76 -14.56
CA ILE A 79 -16.10 3.47 -13.33
C ILE A 79 -17.27 4.26 -12.71
N ARG A 80 -18.48 4.20 -13.28
CA ARG A 80 -19.69 4.85 -12.73
C ARG A 80 -19.92 4.62 -11.24
N PRO A 81 -19.69 3.42 -10.65
CA PRO A 81 -19.88 3.20 -9.21
C PRO A 81 -18.95 4.01 -8.29
N ILE A 82 -17.84 4.53 -8.84
CA ILE A 82 -16.81 5.26 -8.11
C ILE A 82 -16.57 6.65 -8.72
N LYS A 83 -17.54 7.19 -9.47
CA LYS A 83 -17.38 8.48 -10.18
C LYS A 83 -16.94 9.60 -9.23
N ASP A 84 -17.51 9.63 -8.02
CA ASP A 84 -17.24 10.67 -7.01
C ASP A 84 -15.84 10.58 -6.38
N ASP A 85 -15.13 9.45 -6.58
CA ASP A 85 -13.77 9.21 -6.10
C ASP A 85 -12.70 9.43 -7.19
N VAL A 86 -13.11 9.81 -8.41
CA VAL A 86 -12.22 9.90 -9.59
C VAL A 86 -12.17 11.34 -10.11
N THR A 87 -10.95 11.85 -10.31
CA THR A 87 -10.70 13.11 -11.01
C THR A 87 -10.16 12.82 -12.41
N LEU A 88 -10.82 13.35 -13.44
CA LEU A 88 -10.37 13.26 -14.83
C LEU A 88 -9.68 14.57 -15.24
N PHE A 89 -8.54 14.45 -15.91
CA PHE A 89 -7.85 15.55 -16.57
C PHE A 89 -7.83 15.23 -18.06
N THR A 90 -8.50 16.06 -18.87
CA THR A 90 -8.62 15.93 -20.32
C THR A 90 -8.28 17.24 -21.00
#